data_AF-A0A452DVS9-F1
#
_entry.id   AF-A0A452DVS9-F1
#
_cell.length_a   1.000
_cell.length_b   1.000
_cell.length_c   1.000
_cell.angle_alpha   90.00
_cell.angle_beta   90.00
_cell.angle_gamma   90.00
#
_symmetry.space_group_name_H-M   'P 1'
#
loop_
_entity.id
_entity.type
_entity.pdbx_description
1 polymer ?
#
loop_
_entity_poly.entity_id
_entity_poly.type
_entity_poly.pdbx_seq_one_letter_code
_entity_poly.pdbx_strand_id
1 'polypeptide(L)'
;MLTVKRLGRSNACYHGDQLEKMALFQCMEEVEKCFLEESSGEQDSRSGKNQVSNACAHLSGGPFSSRLPADALAPPAPFDHRIVTARQAAINSFYTVSRTEILGGGRFGQVHKCEEKATGLKLAAKIIKTRGVKDKDDVKNEISVMNQLDHVNLIQLYDAFESKNDIVLVMEYVGGGELFDRIIDDNCSLTELDTILFIRQICEGIRHMHQMYILHLDLKPENILCVNRDTKQIKIIDFGLARRYKPREKLKVNFGTPEFLAPEVVNYDFVSFPTDMWSVGVITYMLLSGLSPFLGDDDAETLNNILACRWDLEDQEFQDISEEAREFISKLLIKEKSWRISASEALKHPWLADHKLHSRLSTQNCCSDAQDLATK
;
A
#
# COMPACT_ATOMS: atom_id res chain seq x y z
N MET A 1 -12.23 -25.43 13.53
CA MET A 1 -13.36 -24.70 14.14
C MET A 1 -12.85 -23.34 14.62
N LEU A 2 -12.77 -22.38 13.70
CA LEU A 2 -12.52 -20.98 14.03
C LEU A 2 -13.88 -20.35 14.33
N THR A 3 -14.33 -20.48 15.57
CA THR A 3 -15.43 -19.65 16.07
C THR A 3 -14.82 -18.52 16.86
N VAL A 4 -14.72 -17.34 16.25
CA VAL A 4 -14.60 -16.11 17.03
C VAL A 4 -15.89 -16.00 17.84
N LYS A 5 -15.76 -16.23 19.15
CA LYS A 5 -16.90 -16.17 20.08
C LYS A 5 -17.46 -14.75 20.07
N ARG A 6 -18.76 -14.67 19.80
CA ARG A 6 -19.65 -13.52 20.03
C ARG A 6 -19.33 -12.84 21.37
N LEU A 7 -18.92 -11.57 21.35
CA LEU A 7 -18.90 -10.72 22.54
C LEU A 7 -20.34 -10.40 22.96
N GLY A 8 -20.86 -11.16 23.92
CA GLY A 8 -22.07 -10.82 24.67
C GLY A 8 -21.75 -9.74 25.71
N ARG A 9 -22.61 -8.73 25.79
CA ARG A 9 -22.60 -7.71 26.85
C ARG A 9 -22.73 -8.35 28.24
N SER A 10 -21.71 -8.27 29.09
CA SER A 10 -21.84 -7.93 30.53
C SER A 10 -20.50 -7.87 31.27
N ASN A 11 -20.28 -6.69 31.86
CA ASN A 11 -19.57 -6.33 33.10
C ASN A 11 -18.50 -7.25 33.72
N ALA A 12 -17.32 -6.63 33.89
CA ALA A 12 -16.46 -6.59 35.08
C ALA A 12 -15.05 -7.24 34.99
N CYS A 13 -14.07 -6.33 35.03
CA CYS A 13 -12.77 -6.37 35.74
C CYS A 13 -11.56 -7.17 35.19
N TYR A 14 -10.59 -6.39 34.64
CA TYR A 14 -9.11 -6.48 34.66
C TYR A 14 -8.41 -7.72 34.04
N HIS A 15 -7.32 -7.63 33.26
CA HIS A 15 -6.32 -6.58 33.00
C HIS A 15 -5.55 -6.92 31.69
N GLY A 16 -5.26 -5.90 30.86
CA GLY A 16 -4.15 -5.84 29.88
C GLY A 16 -4.12 -6.87 28.76
N ASP A 17 -4.75 -6.57 27.60
CA ASP A 17 -4.42 -7.17 26.27
C ASP A 17 -5.40 -6.71 25.17
N GLN A 18 -6.57 -6.17 25.52
CA GLN A 18 -7.57 -5.72 24.53
C GLN A 18 -7.48 -4.23 24.18
N LEU A 19 -6.73 -3.44 24.95
CA LEU A 19 -6.55 -2.00 24.71
C LEU A 19 -5.46 -1.70 23.67
N GLU A 20 -4.45 -2.57 23.51
CA GLU A 20 -3.33 -2.36 22.58
C GLU A 20 -3.73 -2.59 21.12
N LYS A 21 -4.57 -3.60 20.84
CA LYS A 21 -5.18 -3.78 19.51
C LYS A 21 -5.98 -2.52 19.14
N MET A 22 -6.81 -1.99 20.05
CA MET A 22 -7.58 -0.76 19.81
C MET A 22 -6.71 0.50 19.66
N ALA A 23 -5.54 0.58 20.31
CA ALA A 23 -4.65 1.74 20.23
C ALA A 23 -3.95 1.86 18.86
N LEU A 24 -3.55 0.73 18.24
CA LEU A 24 -3.05 0.71 16.87
C LEU A 24 -4.11 1.24 15.88
N PHE A 25 -5.36 0.81 16.07
CA PHE A 25 -6.49 1.19 15.22
C PHE A 25 -6.97 2.63 15.47
N GLN A 26 -6.91 3.14 16.70
CA GLN A 26 -7.16 4.55 16.99
C GLN A 26 -6.05 5.44 16.46
N CYS A 27 -4.79 5.00 16.39
CA CYS A 27 -3.72 5.83 15.81
C CYS A 27 -3.92 6.03 14.30
N MET A 28 -4.36 5.00 13.58
CA MET A 28 -4.72 5.13 12.15
C MET A 28 -6.00 5.98 11.94
N GLU A 29 -7.04 5.83 12.78
CA GLU A 29 -8.26 6.66 12.71
C GLU A 29 -8.09 8.11 13.23
N GLU A 30 -7.23 8.36 14.22
CA GLU A 30 -7.02 9.70 14.81
C GLU A 30 -6.16 10.59 13.92
N VAL A 31 -5.31 10.01 13.06
CA VAL A 31 -4.61 10.75 12.00
C VAL A 31 -5.60 11.36 11.00
N GLU A 32 -6.78 10.75 10.79
CA GLU A 32 -7.87 11.34 10.00
C GLU A 32 -8.75 12.32 10.81
N LYS A 33 -9.00 12.07 12.10
CA LYS A 33 -9.90 12.91 12.93
C LYS A 33 -9.28 14.21 13.44
N CYS A 34 -7.97 14.30 13.63
CA CYS A 34 -7.35 15.53 14.17
C CYS A 34 -7.35 16.74 13.21
N PHE A 35 -7.90 16.62 11.99
CA PHE A 35 -7.92 17.72 11.00
C PHE A 35 -9.31 18.21 10.59
N LEU A 36 -10.40 17.74 11.20
CA LEU A 36 -11.76 18.16 10.85
C LEU A 36 -12.66 18.36 12.07
N GLU A 37 -12.38 19.38 12.89
CA GLU A 37 -13.42 20.01 13.71
C GLU A 37 -13.30 21.54 13.66
N GLU A 38 -13.86 22.14 12.61
CA GLU A 38 -14.51 23.46 12.67
C GLU A 38 -15.40 23.62 11.41
N SER A 39 -16.63 23.10 11.46
CA SER A 39 -17.85 23.87 11.18
C SER A 39 -19.08 22.96 11.07
N SER A 40 -20.02 23.24 11.96
CA SER A 40 -21.41 22.81 12.08
C SER A 40 -22.19 22.46 10.81
N GLY A 41 -23.07 21.46 10.94
CA GLY A 41 -24.51 21.77 10.96
C GLY A 41 -25.38 21.17 9.85
N GLU A 42 -26.30 20.32 10.31
CA GLU A 42 -27.64 20.03 9.80
C GLU A 42 -27.91 18.85 8.86
N GLN A 43 -29.04 18.22 9.23
CA GLN A 43 -29.67 16.99 8.79
C GLN A 43 -30.25 17.15 7.38
N ASP A 44 -30.34 16.07 6.60
CA ASP A 44 -31.65 15.48 6.34
C ASP A 44 -31.61 14.09 5.67
N SER A 45 -32.70 13.39 5.91
CA SER A 45 -33.06 12.02 5.57
C SER A 45 -33.55 11.85 4.13
N ARG A 46 -33.27 10.70 3.49
CA ARG A 46 -34.31 9.80 2.91
C ARG A 46 -33.75 8.58 2.18
N SER A 47 -34.44 7.48 2.44
CA SER A 47 -34.34 6.13 1.90
C SER A 47 -34.69 6.01 0.41
N GLY A 48 -34.02 5.07 -0.28
CA GLY A 48 -34.45 4.55 -1.58
C GLY A 48 -33.87 3.16 -1.83
N LYS A 49 -34.66 2.11 -1.54
CA LYS A 49 -34.39 0.73 -1.94
C LYS A 49 -34.47 0.63 -3.47
N ASN A 50 -33.53 -0.05 -4.13
CA ASN A 50 -33.80 -0.68 -5.42
C ASN A 50 -33.05 -2.00 -5.53
N GLN A 51 -33.86 -3.07 -5.70
CA GLN A 51 -33.46 -4.41 -6.07
C GLN A 51 -32.99 -4.41 -7.52
N VAL A 52 -31.90 -5.12 -7.82
CA VAL A 52 -31.63 -5.59 -9.19
C VAL A 52 -31.25 -7.07 -9.13
N SER A 53 -31.94 -7.79 -10.00
CA SER A 53 -32.02 -9.23 -10.20
C SER A 53 -30.72 -9.88 -10.68
N ASN A 54 -30.38 -11.02 -10.08
CA ASN A 54 -29.39 -11.98 -10.56
C ASN A 54 -29.88 -12.68 -11.85
N ALA A 55 -29.03 -12.69 -12.88
CA ALA A 55 -29.15 -13.61 -14.01
C ALA A 55 -27.87 -14.48 -14.06
N CYS A 56 -28.04 -15.74 -13.68
CA CYS A 56 -27.00 -16.78 -13.71
C CYS A 56 -27.02 -17.44 -15.10
N ALA A 57 -25.91 -17.40 -15.82
CA ALA A 57 -25.74 -18.12 -17.08
C ALA A 57 -24.68 -19.21 -16.91
N HIS A 58 -25.14 -20.46 -16.99
CA HIS A 58 -24.33 -21.67 -17.11
C HIS A 58 -23.40 -21.62 -18.31
N LEU A 59 -22.11 -21.89 -18.12
CA LEU A 59 -21.23 -22.37 -19.19
C LEU A 59 -20.36 -23.53 -18.71
N SER A 60 -20.40 -24.57 -19.53
CA SER A 60 -19.91 -25.92 -19.35
C SER A 60 -18.44 -26.09 -19.80
N GLY A 61 -17.67 -26.81 -18.97
CA GLY A 61 -16.58 -27.75 -19.27
C GLY A 61 -15.72 -27.59 -20.52
N GLY A 62 -14.45 -27.21 -20.30
CA GLY A 62 -13.29 -27.38 -21.19
C GLY A 62 -11.99 -27.48 -20.35
N PRO A 63 -10.91 -28.11 -20.84
CA PRO A 63 -9.87 -28.74 -20.01
C PRO A 63 -9.01 -27.73 -19.24
N PHE A 64 -8.81 -28.00 -17.94
CA PHE A 64 -7.98 -27.22 -17.03
C PHE A 64 -6.51 -27.21 -17.47
N SER A 65 -6.05 -26.06 -17.95
CA SER A 65 -4.63 -25.71 -17.94
C SER A 65 -4.25 -25.32 -16.51
N SER A 66 -3.28 -26.03 -15.92
CA SER A 66 -2.80 -25.88 -14.54
C SER A 66 -1.98 -24.60 -14.32
N ARG A 67 -2.56 -23.42 -14.54
CA ARG A 67 -2.06 -22.16 -13.97
C ARG A 67 -3.01 -21.77 -12.84
N LEU A 68 -2.45 -21.48 -11.67
CA LEU A 68 -3.23 -20.91 -10.57
C LEU A 68 -3.93 -19.64 -11.11
N PRO A 69 -5.21 -19.39 -10.78
CA PRO A 69 -5.95 -18.20 -11.25
C PRO A 69 -5.36 -16.84 -10.79
N ALA A 70 -4.22 -16.85 -10.08
CA ALA A 70 -3.63 -15.74 -9.33
C ALA A 70 -2.47 -15.02 -10.05
N ASP A 71 -2.12 -15.39 -11.29
CA ASP A 71 -1.09 -14.72 -12.10
C ASP A 71 -1.65 -13.56 -12.97
N ALA A 72 -2.88 -13.11 -12.70
CA ALA A 72 -3.44 -11.98 -13.43
C ALA A 72 -2.75 -10.68 -12.99
N LEU A 73 -1.74 -10.25 -13.76
CA LEU A 73 -1.08 -8.95 -13.61
C LEU A 73 -2.11 -7.82 -13.47
N ALA A 74 -1.79 -6.82 -12.66
CA ALA A 74 -2.61 -5.61 -12.56
C ALA A 74 -2.90 -5.04 -13.96
N PRO A 75 -4.13 -4.58 -14.23
CA PRO A 75 -4.42 -3.96 -15.52
C PRO A 75 -3.51 -2.74 -15.72
N PRO A 76 -3.01 -2.52 -16.95
CA PRO A 76 -2.28 -1.30 -17.27
C PRO A 76 -3.22 -0.09 -17.15
N ALA A 77 -2.62 1.10 -17.06
CA ALA A 77 -3.36 2.34 -17.16
C ALA A 77 -4.16 2.40 -18.48
N PRO A 78 -5.31 3.10 -18.54
CA PRO A 78 -6.12 3.21 -19.75
C PRO A 78 -5.51 4.17 -20.80
N PHE A 79 -4.20 4.38 -20.75
CA PHE A 79 -3.41 5.22 -21.64
C PHE A 79 -1.96 4.73 -21.66
N ASP A 80 -1.26 4.92 -22.78
CA ASP A 80 0.17 4.64 -22.89
C ASP A 80 1.00 5.53 -21.97
N HIS A 81 2.15 5.04 -21.52
CA HIS A 81 3.10 5.81 -20.71
C HIS A 81 3.50 7.13 -21.40
N ARG A 82 3.63 8.21 -20.60
CA ARG A 82 3.85 9.57 -21.09
C ARG A 82 5.09 10.20 -20.48
N ILE A 83 5.80 10.97 -21.31
CA ILE A 83 6.83 11.90 -20.84
C ILE A 83 6.16 13.26 -20.61
N VAL A 84 5.80 13.51 -19.36
CA VAL A 84 5.02 14.68 -18.95
C VAL A 84 5.93 15.85 -18.58
N THR A 85 5.53 17.06 -19.00
CA THR A 85 6.14 18.32 -18.56
C THR A 85 5.04 19.22 -18.01
N ALA A 86 5.28 19.87 -16.87
CA ALA A 86 4.29 20.74 -16.25
C ALA A 86 3.99 21.96 -17.15
N ARG A 87 2.71 22.11 -17.52
CA ARG A 87 2.22 23.20 -18.37
C ARG A 87 1.90 24.43 -17.51
N GLN A 88 2.23 25.62 -18.02
CA GLN A 88 1.84 26.89 -17.41
C GLN A 88 0.42 27.28 -17.85
N ALA A 89 -0.58 26.53 -17.37
CA ALA A 89 -1.98 26.75 -17.71
C ALA A 89 -2.89 26.31 -16.55
N ALA A 90 -4.12 26.83 -16.52
CA ALA A 90 -5.11 26.39 -15.56
C ALA A 90 -5.62 24.99 -15.92
N ILE A 91 -5.55 24.05 -14.98
CA ILE A 91 -6.07 22.68 -15.17
C ILE A 91 -7.54 22.68 -15.62
N ASN A 92 -8.35 23.61 -15.10
CA ASN A 92 -9.76 23.77 -15.42
C ASN A 92 -10.05 24.08 -16.90
N SER A 93 -9.05 24.45 -17.69
CA SER A 93 -9.20 24.59 -19.15
C SER A 93 -9.30 23.24 -19.85
N PHE A 94 -8.72 22.17 -19.27
CA PHE A 94 -8.59 20.85 -19.89
C PHE A 94 -9.35 19.75 -19.14
N TYR A 95 -9.47 19.87 -17.82
CA TYR A 95 -10.09 18.86 -16.96
C TYR A 95 -11.20 19.47 -16.12
N THR A 96 -12.17 18.63 -15.75
CA THR A 96 -13.17 18.92 -14.73
C THR A 96 -12.75 18.21 -13.44
N VAL A 97 -12.26 18.97 -12.45
CA VAL A 97 -11.85 18.41 -11.15
C VAL A 97 -13.05 18.41 -10.20
N SER A 98 -13.38 17.24 -9.64
CA SER A 98 -14.49 17.08 -8.70
C SER A 98 -14.14 17.72 -7.36
N ARG A 99 -15.02 18.59 -6.86
CA ARG A 99 -14.84 19.26 -5.55
C ARG A 99 -15.29 18.39 -4.38
N THR A 100 -16.12 17.38 -4.65
CA THR A 100 -16.77 16.55 -3.62
C THR A 100 -16.19 15.14 -3.56
N GLU A 101 -15.69 14.60 -4.67
CA GLU A 101 -15.06 13.28 -4.71
C GLU A 101 -13.55 13.40 -4.43
N ILE A 102 -13.21 13.47 -3.14
CA ILE A 102 -11.83 13.37 -2.65
C ILE A 102 -11.47 11.88 -2.56
N LEU A 103 -10.37 11.51 -3.18
CA LEU A 103 -9.87 10.12 -3.24
C LEU A 103 -8.85 9.82 -2.14
N GLY A 104 -8.23 10.85 -1.58
CA GLY A 104 -7.24 10.75 -0.52
C GLY A 104 -6.64 12.12 -0.22
N GLY A 105 -6.00 12.26 0.93
CA GLY A 105 -5.33 13.48 1.34
C GLY A 105 -4.20 13.18 2.30
N GLY A 106 -3.08 13.88 2.16
CA GLY A 106 -1.92 13.66 3.03
C GLY A 106 -0.90 14.79 2.97
N ARG A 107 0.31 14.50 3.46
CA ARG A 107 1.44 15.45 3.50
C ARG A 107 1.72 16.11 2.14
N PHE A 108 1.50 15.38 1.06
CA PHE A 108 1.81 15.81 -0.30
C PHE A 108 0.64 16.50 -1.02
N GLY A 109 -0.51 16.70 -0.37
CA GLY A 109 -1.66 17.42 -0.93
C GLY A 109 -2.94 16.59 -0.96
N GLN A 110 -3.95 17.10 -1.66
CA GLN A 110 -5.25 16.46 -1.81
C GLN A 110 -5.40 15.83 -3.20
N VAL A 111 -5.97 14.64 -3.25
CA VAL A 111 -6.24 13.91 -4.49
C VAL A 111 -7.74 13.95 -4.76
N HIS A 112 -8.12 14.49 -5.92
CA HIS A 112 -9.50 14.59 -6.36
C HIS A 112 -9.73 13.71 -7.59
N LYS A 113 -10.94 13.16 -7.74
CA LYS A 113 -11.33 12.60 -9.02
C LYS A 113 -11.47 13.71 -10.06
N CYS A 114 -11.04 13.47 -11.29
CA CYS A 114 -11.20 14.40 -12.39
C CYS A 114 -11.51 13.69 -13.71
N GLU A 115 -11.92 14.46 -14.72
CA GLU A 115 -12.25 13.96 -16.05
C GLU A 115 -11.66 14.88 -17.11
N GLU A 116 -11.00 14.31 -18.13
CA GLU A 116 -10.51 15.06 -19.28
C GLU A 116 -11.69 15.51 -20.16
N LYS A 117 -11.85 16.82 -20.36
CA LYS A 117 -13.02 17.38 -21.06
C LYS A 117 -13.15 16.94 -22.52
N ALA A 118 -12.02 16.67 -23.17
CA ALA A 118 -12.00 16.33 -24.59
C ALA A 118 -12.44 14.88 -24.87
N THR A 119 -12.18 13.96 -23.93
CA THR A 119 -12.32 12.51 -24.15
C THR A 119 -13.31 11.85 -23.19
N GLY A 120 -13.61 12.49 -22.06
CA GLY A 120 -14.35 11.89 -20.95
C GLY A 120 -13.53 10.90 -20.12
N LEU A 121 -12.20 10.85 -20.30
CA LEU A 121 -11.33 9.92 -19.57
C LEU A 121 -11.27 10.29 -18.09
N LYS A 122 -11.63 9.33 -17.22
CA LYS A 122 -11.57 9.47 -15.76
C LYS A 122 -10.14 9.31 -15.26
N LEU A 123 -9.71 10.26 -14.43
CA LEU A 123 -8.34 10.43 -13.93
C LEU A 123 -8.37 10.91 -12.47
N ALA A 124 -7.21 10.97 -11.83
CA ALA A 124 -7.03 11.55 -10.50
C ALA A 124 -6.17 12.82 -10.58
N ALA A 125 -6.49 13.85 -9.81
CA ALA A 125 -5.76 15.11 -9.75
C ALA A 125 -5.17 15.29 -8.34
N LYS A 126 -3.86 15.08 -8.18
CA LYS A 126 -3.10 15.35 -6.94
C LYS A 126 -2.67 16.81 -6.94
N ILE A 127 -3.25 17.61 -6.05
CA ILE A 127 -3.03 19.05 -5.93
C ILE A 127 -1.99 19.30 -4.84
N ILE A 128 -0.77 19.63 -5.24
CA ILE A 128 0.37 19.81 -4.35
C ILE A 128 0.61 21.31 -4.13
N LYS A 129 0.42 21.79 -2.90
CA LYS A 129 0.68 23.20 -2.56
C LYS A 129 2.17 23.47 -2.51
N THR A 130 2.60 24.56 -3.14
CA THR A 130 4.00 24.96 -3.22
C THR A 130 4.17 26.37 -2.66
N ARG A 131 5.11 26.55 -1.72
CA ARG A 131 5.38 27.83 -1.05
C ARG A 131 6.54 28.60 -1.68
N GLY A 132 7.32 27.95 -2.54
CA GLY A 132 8.46 28.55 -3.20
C GLY A 132 9.04 27.67 -4.30
N VAL A 133 10.16 28.13 -4.86
CA VAL A 133 10.85 27.47 -5.98
C VAL A 133 11.30 26.06 -5.59
N LYS A 134 11.80 25.87 -4.36
CA LYS A 134 12.25 24.57 -3.88
C LYS A 134 11.14 23.51 -3.90
N ASP A 135 9.96 23.82 -3.35
CA ASP A 135 8.83 22.89 -3.36
C ASP A 135 8.41 22.54 -4.80
N LYS A 136 8.47 23.51 -5.71
CA LYS A 136 8.18 23.28 -7.14
C LYS A 136 9.23 22.38 -7.79
N ASP A 137 10.51 22.56 -7.46
CA ASP A 137 11.59 21.72 -7.98
C ASP A 137 11.48 20.28 -7.45
N ASP A 138 11.08 20.10 -6.19
CA ASP A 138 10.83 18.78 -5.59
C ASP A 138 9.69 18.05 -6.34
N VAL A 139 8.58 18.73 -6.64
CA VAL A 139 7.47 18.14 -7.44
C VAL A 139 7.88 17.92 -8.90
N LYS A 140 8.70 18.79 -9.49
CA LYS A 140 9.25 18.56 -10.84
C LYS A 140 10.18 17.36 -10.88
N ASN A 141 10.90 17.09 -9.80
CA ASN A 141 11.67 15.86 -9.65
C ASN A 141 10.74 14.63 -9.57
N GLU A 142 9.62 14.70 -8.85
CA GLU A 142 8.60 13.63 -8.85
C GLU A 142 8.09 13.36 -10.28
N ILE A 143 7.73 14.40 -11.05
CA ILE A 143 7.35 14.27 -12.48
C ILE A 143 8.47 13.59 -13.28
N SER A 144 9.71 14.04 -13.11
CA SER A 144 10.86 13.48 -13.82
C SER A 144 11.12 12.01 -13.46
N VAL A 145 10.83 11.59 -12.23
CA VAL A 145 10.92 10.21 -11.78
C VAL A 145 9.81 9.39 -12.42
N MET A 146 8.56 9.85 -12.35
CA MET A 146 7.41 9.14 -12.93
C MET A 146 7.57 8.93 -14.44
N ASN A 147 8.15 9.88 -15.18
CA ASN A 147 8.46 9.77 -16.61
C ASN A 147 9.46 8.64 -16.96
N GLN A 148 10.11 8.01 -15.98
CA GLN A 148 11.03 6.88 -16.18
C GLN A 148 10.39 5.54 -15.77
N LEU A 149 9.16 5.55 -15.26
CA LEU A 149 8.54 4.41 -14.57
C LEU A 149 7.28 3.93 -15.30
N ASP A 150 7.48 3.16 -16.37
CA ASP A 150 6.40 2.45 -17.08
C ASP A 150 6.26 1.02 -16.55
N HIS A 151 5.29 0.78 -15.67
CA HIS A 151 5.03 -0.54 -15.09
C HIS A 151 3.61 -0.66 -14.55
N VAL A 152 2.97 -1.82 -14.69
CA VAL A 152 1.57 -2.04 -14.30
C VAL A 152 1.30 -1.86 -12.80
N ASN A 153 2.27 -2.21 -11.94
CA ASN A 153 2.18 -2.02 -10.49
C ASN A 153 2.59 -0.63 -10.00
N LEU A 154 2.84 0.33 -10.90
CA LEU A 154 3.18 1.71 -10.56
C LEU A 154 2.13 2.66 -11.17
N ILE A 155 1.60 3.59 -10.37
CA ILE A 155 0.62 4.57 -10.86
C ILE A 155 1.22 5.41 -11.99
N GLN A 156 0.47 5.61 -13.07
CA GLN A 156 0.96 6.31 -14.26
C GLN A 156 0.58 7.80 -14.26
N LEU A 157 1.52 8.64 -14.70
CA LEU A 157 1.31 10.09 -14.86
C LEU A 157 0.73 10.40 -16.25
N TYR A 158 -0.34 11.18 -16.29
CA TYR A 158 -1.06 11.52 -17.53
C TYR A 158 -0.72 12.93 -18.04
N ASP A 159 -0.67 13.90 -17.13
CA ASP A 159 -0.42 15.32 -17.41
C ASP A 159 0.02 16.07 -16.14
N ALA A 160 0.51 17.30 -16.27
CA ALA A 160 0.85 18.14 -15.12
C ALA A 160 0.65 19.63 -15.40
N PHE A 161 0.23 20.37 -14.38
CA PHE A 161 -0.04 21.81 -14.45
C PHE A 161 0.68 22.55 -13.34
N GLU A 162 1.41 23.60 -13.67
CA GLU A 162 2.04 24.48 -12.71
C GLU A 162 1.28 25.81 -12.64
N SER A 163 0.91 26.20 -11.43
CA SER A 163 0.37 27.52 -11.10
C SER A 163 1.30 28.27 -10.16
N LYS A 164 0.89 29.46 -9.71
CA LYS A 164 1.70 30.28 -8.78
C LYS A 164 1.99 29.54 -7.45
N ASN A 165 0.97 28.90 -6.87
CA ASN A 165 0.99 28.37 -5.50
C ASN A 165 0.79 26.84 -5.42
N ASP A 166 0.68 26.15 -6.55
CA ASP A 166 0.53 24.70 -6.61
C ASP A 166 1.04 24.13 -7.93
N ILE A 167 1.32 22.83 -7.88
CA ILE A 167 1.46 21.98 -9.06
C ILE A 167 0.40 20.89 -8.92
N VAL A 168 -0.32 20.61 -10.02
CA VAL A 168 -1.33 19.56 -10.09
C VAL A 168 -0.81 18.45 -10.98
N LEU A 169 -0.74 17.24 -10.44
CA LEU A 169 -0.41 16.02 -11.19
C LEU A 169 -1.71 15.33 -11.58
N VAL A 170 -1.93 15.11 -12.88
CA VAL A 170 -3.05 14.33 -13.39
C VAL A 170 -2.55 12.91 -13.62
N MET A 171 -3.15 11.94 -12.95
CA MET A 171 -2.68 10.56 -12.84
C MET A 171 -3.78 9.57 -13.24
N GLU A 172 -3.39 8.33 -13.46
CA GLU A 172 -4.29 7.19 -13.56
C GLU A 172 -5.31 7.21 -12.40
N TYR A 173 -6.59 7.03 -12.73
CA TYR A 173 -7.62 6.82 -11.72
C TYR A 173 -7.74 5.34 -11.41
N VAL A 174 -7.55 4.99 -10.14
CA VAL A 174 -7.78 3.64 -9.63
C VAL A 174 -8.98 3.72 -8.69
N GLY A 175 -10.11 3.14 -9.09
CA GLY A 175 -11.31 3.04 -8.24
C GLY A 175 -11.18 2.08 -7.06
N GLY A 176 -9.97 1.59 -6.83
CA GLY A 176 -9.55 0.86 -5.66
C GLY A 176 -9.63 1.72 -4.38
N GLY A 177 -9.39 1.10 -3.25
CA GLY A 177 -9.19 1.72 -1.95
C GLY A 177 -7.84 1.25 -1.44
N GLU A 178 -7.37 1.83 -0.34
CA GLU A 178 -6.06 1.52 0.21
C GLU A 178 -5.92 0.03 0.51
N LEU A 179 -4.69 -0.48 0.41
CA LEU A 179 -4.41 -1.89 0.68
C LEU A 179 -4.89 -2.26 2.08
N PHE A 180 -4.60 -1.45 3.10
CA PHE A 180 -4.91 -1.78 4.49
C PHE A 180 -6.36 -1.56 4.91
N ASP A 181 -7.05 -0.53 4.43
CA ASP A 181 -8.52 -0.40 4.62
C ASP A 181 -9.30 -1.62 4.15
N ARG A 182 -8.71 -2.36 3.20
CA ARG A 182 -9.28 -3.57 2.61
C ARG A 182 -8.81 -4.85 3.29
N ILE A 183 -7.71 -4.80 4.03
CA ILE A 183 -7.17 -5.92 4.84
C ILE A 183 -7.82 -5.95 6.22
N ILE A 184 -8.17 -4.79 6.76
CA ILE A 184 -8.79 -4.61 8.08
C ILE A 184 -10.33 -4.81 8.01
N ASP A 185 -10.88 -5.05 6.82
CA ASP A 185 -12.30 -5.40 6.67
C ASP A 185 -12.57 -6.75 7.37
N ASP A 186 -13.32 -6.72 8.48
CA ASP A 186 -13.69 -7.87 9.34
C ASP A 186 -14.23 -9.10 8.58
N ASN A 187 -14.60 -8.94 7.31
CA ASN A 187 -15.12 -9.98 6.45
C ASN A 187 -14.05 -10.68 5.60
N CYS A 188 -12.77 -10.28 5.67
CA CYS A 188 -11.69 -10.82 4.86
C CYS A 188 -10.49 -11.22 5.74
N SER A 189 -10.29 -12.52 5.96
CA SER A 189 -9.03 -13.00 6.52
C SER A 189 -8.01 -13.12 5.40
N LEU A 190 -6.89 -12.40 5.51
CA LEU A 190 -5.75 -12.61 4.63
C LEU A 190 -5.08 -13.94 4.96
N THR A 191 -4.90 -14.78 3.94
CA THR A 191 -4.11 -16.00 4.09
C THR A 191 -2.65 -15.71 3.72
N GLU A 192 -1.72 -16.57 4.15
CA GLU A 192 -0.32 -16.45 3.74
C GLU A 192 -0.17 -16.41 2.21
N LEU A 193 -0.99 -17.18 1.49
CA LEU A 193 -0.99 -17.17 0.03
C LEU A 193 -1.42 -15.81 -0.54
N ASP A 194 -2.43 -15.15 0.04
CA ASP A 194 -2.82 -13.81 -0.38
C ASP A 194 -1.69 -12.80 -0.15
N THR A 195 -1.02 -12.90 1.00
CA THR A 195 0.15 -12.07 1.33
C THR A 195 1.30 -12.29 0.35
N ILE A 196 1.57 -13.53 -0.07
CA ILE A 196 2.54 -13.83 -1.15
C ILE A 196 2.17 -13.10 -2.45
N LEU A 197 0.89 -13.08 -2.82
CA LEU A 197 0.43 -12.41 -4.06
C LEU A 197 0.61 -10.90 -4.00
N PHE A 198 0.39 -10.29 -2.84
CA PHE A 198 0.64 -8.86 -2.64
C PHE A 198 2.14 -8.53 -2.65
N ILE A 199 2.94 -9.25 -1.86
CA ILE A 199 4.38 -8.98 -1.77
C ILE A 199 5.07 -9.24 -3.11
N ARG A 200 4.66 -10.24 -3.88
CA ARG A 200 5.20 -10.46 -5.24
C ARG A 200 5.04 -9.23 -6.12
N GLN A 201 3.84 -8.64 -6.16
CA GLN A 201 3.59 -7.44 -6.97
C GLN A 201 4.32 -6.19 -6.44
N ILE A 202 4.42 -6.04 -5.12
CA ILE A 202 5.23 -4.96 -4.51
C ILE A 202 6.69 -5.12 -4.93
N CYS A 203 7.25 -6.32 -4.83
CA CYS A 203 8.61 -6.61 -5.27
C CYS A 203 8.79 -6.42 -6.78
N GLU A 204 7.80 -6.72 -7.62
CA GLU A 204 7.85 -6.44 -9.06
C GLU A 204 7.93 -4.95 -9.36
N GLY A 205 7.11 -4.13 -8.70
CA GLY A 205 7.17 -2.67 -8.80
C GLY A 205 8.52 -2.10 -8.33
N ILE A 206 9.00 -2.53 -7.16
CA ILE A 206 10.29 -2.08 -6.61
C ILE A 206 11.47 -2.56 -7.46
N ARG A 207 11.44 -3.80 -7.96
CA ARG A 207 12.46 -4.30 -8.89
C ARG A 207 12.55 -3.42 -10.13
N HIS A 208 11.41 -3.04 -10.72
CA HIS A 208 11.38 -2.14 -11.88
C HIS A 208 12.01 -0.79 -11.56
N MET A 209 11.63 -0.16 -10.44
CA MET A 209 12.24 1.11 -10.00
C MET A 209 13.76 0.98 -9.82
N HIS A 210 14.23 -0.09 -9.17
CA HIS A 210 15.65 -0.32 -8.91
C HIS A 210 16.43 -0.55 -10.21
N GLN A 211 15.86 -1.27 -11.18
CA GLN A 211 16.46 -1.45 -12.52
C GLN A 211 16.56 -0.13 -13.30
N MET A 212 15.65 0.80 -13.05
CA MET A 212 15.70 2.17 -13.58
C MET A 212 16.61 3.12 -12.77
N TYR A 213 17.33 2.59 -11.77
CA TYR A 213 18.17 3.33 -10.84
C TYR A 213 17.39 4.37 -10.01
N ILE A 214 16.16 4.04 -9.63
CA ILE A 214 15.29 4.91 -8.82
C ILE A 214 15.04 4.23 -7.46
N LEU A 215 15.14 5.02 -6.39
CA LEU A 215 14.76 4.65 -5.02
C LEU A 215 13.35 5.16 -4.73
N HIS A 216 12.55 4.40 -4.00
CA HIS A 216 11.21 4.82 -3.57
C HIS A 216 11.26 5.71 -2.31
N LEU A 217 11.96 5.26 -1.26
CA LEU A 217 12.24 5.93 0.02
C LEU A 217 11.05 6.24 0.93
N ASP A 218 9.82 6.02 0.48
CA ASP A 218 8.60 6.18 1.30
C ASP A 218 7.64 5.00 1.14
N LEU A 219 8.16 3.76 1.07
CA LEU A 219 7.30 2.60 0.84
C LEU A 219 6.61 2.21 2.16
N LYS A 220 5.27 2.27 2.16
CA LYS A 220 4.43 1.99 3.33
C LYS A 220 3.00 1.64 2.89
N PRO A 221 2.20 1.02 3.75
CA PRO A 221 0.80 0.66 3.50
C PRO A 221 -0.05 1.70 2.75
N GLU A 222 -0.07 2.95 3.24
CA GLU A 222 -0.84 4.08 2.66
C GLU A 222 -0.44 4.41 1.20
N ASN A 223 0.79 4.06 0.81
CA ASN A 223 1.32 4.32 -0.54
C ASN A 223 1.07 3.13 -1.49
N ILE A 224 0.27 2.14 -1.10
CA ILE A 224 -0.09 0.97 -1.89
C ILE A 224 -1.61 0.85 -1.97
N LEU A 225 -2.14 0.86 -3.19
CA LEU A 225 -3.58 0.84 -3.44
C LEU A 225 -3.97 -0.51 -4.06
N CYS A 226 -5.00 -1.14 -3.49
CA CYS A 226 -5.54 -2.38 -4.03
C CYS A 226 -6.50 -2.06 -5.16
N VAL A 227 -6.18 -2.47 -6.38
CA VAL A 227 -6.98 -2.22 -7.59
C VAL A 227 -8.25 -3.07 -7.55
N ASN A 228 -8.15 -4.35 -7.17
CA ASN A 228 -9.26 -5.28 -7.13
C ASN A 228 -9.04 -6.35 -6.04
N ARG A 229 -10.05 -6.53 -5.17
CA ARG A 229 -10.04 -7.48 -4.04
C ARG A 229 -9.97 -8.93 -4.50
N ASP A 230 -10.75 -9.29 -5.51
CA ASP A 230 -10.87 -10.68 -5.97
C ASP A 230 -9.59 -11.15 -6.65
N THR A 231 -8.95 -10.25 -7.40
CA THR A 231 -7.72 -10.54 -8.16
C THR A 231 -6.43 -10.16 -7.41
N LYS A 232 -6.53 -9.58 -6.21
CA LYS A 232 -5.40 -9.20 -5.34
C LYS A 232 -4.38 -8.30 -6.03
N GLN A 233 -4.84 -7.43 -6.93
CA GLN A 233 -3.96 -6.57 -7.72
C GLN A 233 -3.62 -5.28 -7.00
N ILE A 234 -2.36 -4.84 -7.03
CA ILE A 234 -1.91 -3.60 -6.37
C ILE A 234 -1.22 -2.64 -7.32
N LYS A 235 -1.20 -1.36 -6.93
CA LYS A 235 -0.35 -0.32 -7.50
C LYS A 235 0.30 0.49 -6.37
N ILE A 236 1.57 0.83 -6.55
CA ILE A 236 2.27 1.84 -5.74
C ILE A 236 1.85 3.22 -6.27
N ILE A 237 1.42 4.11 -5.39
CA ILE A 237 0.68 5.33 -5.77
C ILE A 237 1.34 6.67 -5.42
N ASP A 238 2.44 6.68 -4.67
CA ASP A 238 3.13 7.92 -4.30
C ASP A 238 4.64 7.83 -4.56
N PHE A 239 5.20 8.86 -5.21
CA PHE A 239 6.62 8.97 -5.54
C PHE A 239 7.24 10.27 -5.01
N GLY A 240 6.61 10.94 -4.03
CA GLY A 240 7.01 12.26 -3.55
C GLY A 240 8.42 12.31 -2.93
N LEU A 241 8.94 11.19 -2.40
CA LEU A 241 10.35 11.10 -1.95
C LEU A 241 11.27 10.39 -2.94
N ALA A 242 10.70 9.80 -3.98
CA ALA A 242 11.42 8.98 -4.94
C ALA A 242 12.43 9.81 -5.73
N ARG A 243 13.56 9.19 -6.06
CA ARG A 243 14.67 9.87 -6.74
C ARG A 243 15.60 8.89 -7.42
N ARG A 244 16.31 9.39 -8.43
CA ARG A 244 17.41 8.65 -9.03
C ARG A 244 18.51 8.43 -7.99
N TYR A 245 18.99 7.20 -7.87
CA TYR A 245 20.08 6.84 -6.97
C TYR A 245 21.32 7.70 -7.24
N LYS A 246 21.84 8.30 -6.17
CA LYS A 246 23.14 8.99 -6.17
C LYS A 246 23.96 8.49 -4.98
N PRO A 247 25.24 8.13 -5.18
CA PRO A 247 26.11 7.76 -4.08
C PRO A 247 26.20 8.87 -3.04
N ARG A 248 26.24 8.48 -1.75
CA ARG A 248 26.41 9.39 -0.61
C ARG A 248 25.27 10.41 -0.43
N GLU A 249 24.08 10.10 -0.91
CA GLU A 249 22.89 10.90 -0.65
C GLU A 249 22.26 10.53 0.69
N LYS A 250 21.98 11.54 1.52
CA LYS A 250 21.27 11.40 2.78
C LYS A 250 19.82 11.82 2.59
N LEU A 251 18.91 11.13 3.28
CA LEU A 251 17.51 11.50 3.30
C LEU A 251 17.20 12.27 4.59
N LYS A 252 16.57 13.45 4.44
CA LYS A 252 16.03 14.20 5.58
C LYS A 252 14.51 14.03 5.58
N VAL A 253 13.98 13.22 6.49
CA VAL A 253 12.54 13.10 6.72
C VAL A 253 12.18 13.58 8.12
N ASN A 254 10.95 14.09 8.25
CA ASN A 254 10.33 14.26 9.55
C ASN A 254 9.71 12.92 9.95
N PHE A 255 9.80 12.56 11.22
CA PHE A 255 9.36 11.28 11.80
C PHE A 255 7.83 11.16 11.91
N GLY A 256 7.07 11.51 10.86
CA GLY A 256 5.61 11.48 10.91
C GLY A 256 5.03 10.09 11.18
N THR A 257 5.75 9.03 10.77
CA THR A 257 5.40 7.62 11.01
C THR A 257 6.70 6.82 11.13
N PRO A 258 7.33 6.78 12.32
CA PRO A 258 8.71 6.30 12.45
C PRO A 258 8.86 4.81 12.22
N GLU A 259 7.83 4.00 12.44
CA GLU A 259 7.85 2.53 12.34
C GLU A 259 8.25 1.98 10.96
N PHE A 260 8.09 2.78 9.89
CA PHE A 260 8.48 2.39 8.53
C PHE A 260 9.90 2.81 8.14
N LEU A 261 10.59 3.57 9.00
CA LEU A 261 11.92 4.09 8.68
C LEU A 261 12.97 3.00 8.81
N ALA A 262 13.83 2.90 7.79
CA ALA A 262 15.00 2.03 7.87
C ALA A 262 16.04 2.59 8.88
N PRO A 263 16.85 1.73 9.54
CA PRO A 263 17.84 2.15 10.52
C PRO A 263 18.82 3.21 10.02
N GLU A 264 19.21 3.14 8.73
CA GLU A 264 20.07 4.13 8.10
C GLU A 264 19.42 5.51 7.95
N VAL A 265 18.09 5.59 7.84
CA VAL A 265 17.37 6.87 7.77
C VAL A 265 17.32 7.51 9.14
N VAL A 266 17.06 6.69 10.18
CA VAL A 266 17.08 7.13 11.58
C VAL A 266 18.48 7.61 12.00
N ASN A 267 19.53 6.86 11.63
CA ASN A 267 20.93 7.24 11.88
C ASN A 267 21.47 8.35 10.98
N TYR A 268 20.67 8.84 10.03
CA TYR A 268 21.10 9.88 9.09
C TYR A 268 22.31 9.49 8.22
N ASP A 269 22.35 8.20 7.87
CA ASP A 269 23.29 7.59 6.95
C ASP A 269 22.80 7.70 5.50
N PHE A 270 23.62 7.19 4.57
CA PHE A 270 23.31 7.22 3.14
C PHE A 270 22.23 6.19 2.78
N VAL A 271 21.22 6.62 2.02
CA VAL A 271 20.16 5.73 1.52
C VAL A 271 20.57 5.05 0.21
N SER A 272 20.03 3.87 -0.06
CA SER A 272 20.28 3.12 -1.30
C SER A 272 19.17 2.09 -1.53
N PHE A 273 19.30 1.20 -2.52
CA PHE A 273 18.30 0.18 -2.85
C PHE A 273 17.86 -0.68 -1.66
N PRO A 274 18.76 -1.11 -0.73
CA PRO A 274 18.35 -1.86 0.45
C PRO A 274 17.44 -1.09 1.43
N THR A 275 17.37 0.24 1.32
CA THR A 275 16.47 1.07 2.13
C THR A 275 15.01 0.75 1.79
N ASP A 276 14.67 0.60 0.51
CA ASP A 276 13.32 0.17 0.11
C ASP A 276 13.03 -1.28 0.54
N MET A 277 14.05 -2.13 0.56
CA MET A 277 13.91 -3.53 0.95
C MET A 277 13.61 -3.72 2.44
N TRP A 278 14.04 -2.79 3.30
CA TRP A 278 13.59 -2.76 4.69
C TRP A 278 12.07 -2.60 4.77
N SER A 279 11.52 -1.62 4.05
CA SER A 279 10.08 -1.37 4.00
C SER A 279 9.29 -2.56 3.46
N VAL A 280 9.83 -3.29 2.48
CA VAL A 280 9.23 -4.57 2.04
C VAL A 280 9.16 -5.58 3.18
N GLY A 281 10.21 -5.68 4.01
CA GLY A 281 10.20 -6.54 5.20
C GLY A 281 9.14 -6.13 6.22
N VAL A 282 9.03 -4.82 6.51
CA VAL A 282 8.01 -4.27 7.42
C VAL A 282 6.60 -4.57 6.92
N ILE A 283 6.31 -4.29 5.64
CA ILE A 283 5.01 -4.58 5.04
C ILE A 283 4.72 -6.08 5.08
N THR A 284 5.70 -6.94 4.79
CA THR A 284 5.52 -8.39 4.84
C THR A 284 5.14 -8.88 6.24
N TYR A 285 5.83 -8.38 7.26
CA TYR A 285 5.51 -8.66 8.66
C TYR A 285 4.06 -8.27 8.98
N MET A 286 3.70 -7.03 8.66
CA MET A 286 2.35 -6.51 8.92
C MET A 286 1.26 -7.28 8.17
N LEU A 287 1.50 -7.71 6.93
CA LEU A 287 0.53 -8.48 6.16
C LEU A 287 0.33 -9.91 6.69
N LEU A 288 1.29 -10.46 7.44
CA LEU A 288 1.18 -11.79 8.03
C LEU A 288 0.56 -11.78 9.42
N SER A 289 0.71 -10.70 10.19
CA SER A 289 0.25 -10.64 11.59
C SER A 289 -0.75 -9.53 11.91
N GLY A 290 -0.81 -8.48 11.11
CA GLY A 290 -1.50 -7.23 11.46
C GLY A 290 -0.77 -6.39 12.51
N LEU A 291 0.44 -6.78 12.92
CA LEU A 291 1.27 -6.09 13.92
C LEU A 291 2.38 -5.30 13.25
N SER A 292 2.84 -4.22 13.89
CA SER A 292 4.00 -3.47 13.43
C SER A 292 5.27 -3.99 14.12
N PRO A 293 6.33 -4.38 13.37
CA PRO A 293 7.48 -5.10 13.94
C PRO A 293 8.35 -4.27 14.89
N PHE A 294 8.25 -2.94 14.84
CA PHE A 294 9.12 -2.04 15.59
C PHE A 294 8.38 -1.05 16.47
N LEU A 295 7.04 -1.03 16.42
CA LEU A 295 6.25 -0.07 17.17
C LEU A 295 6.46 -0.28 18.68
N GLY A 296 6.74 0.82 19.38
CA GLY A 296 6.78 0.88 20.84
C GLY A 296 5.67 1.77 21.39
N ASP A 297 5.70 2.02 22.70
CA ASP A 297 4.71 2.84 23.39
C ASP A 297 4.75 4.31 22.93
N ASP A 298 5.90 4.76 22.44
CA ASP A 298 6.10 6.08 21.86
C ASP A 298 7.09 6.08 20.67
N ASP A 299 7.21 7.24 20.01
CA ASP A 299 8.14 7.43 18.89
C ASP A 299 9.59 7.12 19.29
N ALA A 300 10.02 7.44 20.51
CA ALA A 300 11.38 7.23 20.93
C ALA A 300 11.68 5.74 21.11
N GLU A 301 10.77 4.98 21.70
CA GLU A 301 10.86 3.53 21.79
C GLU A 301 10.83 2.87 20.42
N THR A 302 9.93 3.32 19.53
CA THR A 302 9.85 2.84 18.14
C THR A 302 11.20 3.02 17.42
N LEU A 303 11.79 4.21 17.51
CA LEU A 303 13.10 4.50 16.93
C LEU A 303 14.21 3.66 17.59
N ASN A 304 14.14 3.42 18.91
CA ASN A 304 15.10 2.55 19.60
C ASN A 304 15.01 1.09 19.10
N ASN A 305 13.81 0.56 18.89
CA ASN A 305 13.59 -0.79 18.34
C ASN A 305 14.19 -0.90 16.93
N ILE A 306 13.95 0.09 16.07
CA ILE A 306 14.55 0.17 14.72
C ILE A 306 16.08 0.19 14.81
N LEU A 307 16.66 1.07 15.63
CA LEU A 307 18.11 1.22 15.78
C LEU A 307 18.79 -0.01 16.37
N ALA A 308 18.11 -0.70 17.29
CA ALA A 308 18.55 -1.98 17.83
C ALA A 308 18.28 -3.16 16.88
N CYS A 309 17.46 -2.96 15.85
CA CYS A 309 16.91 -4.01 14.99
C CYS A 309 16.24 -5.11 15.83
N ARG A 310 15.42 -4.69 16.80
CA ARG A 310 14.70 -5.57 17.73
C ARG A 310 13.31 -5.85 17.17
N TRP A 311 13.12 -7.10 16.75
CA TRP A 311 11.87 -7.69 16.28
C TRP A 311 12.01 -9.21 16.42
N ASP A 312 10.91 -9.94 16.50
CA ASP A 312 10.87 -11.40 16.55
C ASP A 312 9.62 -11.95 15.85
N LEU A 313 9.39 -13.26 15.90
CA LEU A 313 8.23 -13.92 15.28
C LEU A 313 7.62 -14.90 16.29
N GLU A 314 7.58 -14.50 17.57
CA GLU A 314 7.09 -15.29 18.70
C GLU A 314 5.57 -15.11 18.93
N ASP A 315 4.97 -14.07 18.37
CA ASP A 315 3.53 -13.82 18.45
C ASP A 315 2.70 -14.97 17.87
N GLN A 316 1.50 -15.18 18.43
CA GLN A 316 0.61 -16.28 18.07
C GLN A 316 0.23 -16.25 16.59
N GLU A 317 0.11 -15.05 16.01
CA GLU A 317 -0.20 -14.82 14.60
C GLU A 317 0.83 -15.47 13.65
N PHE A 318 2.07 -15.69 14.11
CA PHE A 318 3.11 -16.36 13.31
C PHE A 318 3.18 -17.87 13.52
N GLN A 319 2.37 -18.46 14.41
CA GLN A 319 2.49 -19.89 14.73
C GLN A 319 2.28 -20.80 13.51
N ASP A 320 1.42 -20.38 12.58
CA ASP A 320 1.00 -21.18 11.43
C ASP A 320 1.63 -20.73 10.09
N ILE A 321 2.53 -19.73 10.08
CA ILE A 321 3.20 -19.30 8.85
C ILE A 321 4.34 -20.27 8.45
N SER A 322 4.61 -20.36 7.15
CA SER A 322 5.69 -21.19 6.63
C SER A 322 7.10 -20.76 7.09
N GLU A 323 8.02 -21.71 7.15
CA GLU A 323 9.45 -21.42 7.40
C GLU A 323 10.03 -20.51 6.32
N GLU A 324 9.55 -20.65 5.08
CA GLU A 324 9.94 -19.80 3.97
C GLU A 324 9.53 -18.32 4.19
N ALA A 325 8.37 -18.06 4.82
CA ALA A 325 7.93 -16.72 5.21
C ALA A 325 8.84 -16.12 6.29
N ARG A 326 9.14 -16.92 7.33
CA ARG A 326 10.04 -16.54 8.43
C ARG A 326 11.44 -16.18 7.88
N GLU A 327 11.97 -17.04 7.01
CA GLU A 327 13.27 -16.80 6.35
C GLU A 327 13.23 -15.53 5.49
N PHE A 328 12.15 -15.31 4.73
CA PHE A 328 12.01 -14.13 3.87
C PHE A 328 12.10 -12.82 4.66
N ILE A 329 11.34 -12.70 5.76
CA ILE A 329 11.40 -11.51 6.64
C ILE A 329 12.80 -11.35 7.22
N SER A 330 13.42 -12.44 7.69
CA SER A 330 14.77 -12.41 8.28
C SER A 330 15.86 -11.93 7.32
N LYS A 331 15.66 -12.09 6.00
CA LYS A 331 16.57 -11.60 4.95
C LYS A 331 16.35 -10.14 4.56
N LEU A 332 15.32 -9.48 5.10
CA LEU A 332 14.97 -8.09 4.82
C LEU A 332 15.16 -7.20 6.04
N LEU A 333 14.69 -7.63 7.22
CA LEU A 333 14.78 -6.89 8.48
C LEU A 333 16.15 -7.09 9.15
N ILE A 334 17.20 -6.65 8.46
CA ILE A 334 18.59 -6.68 8.91
C ILE A 334 19.11 -5.26 9.05
N LYS A 335 19.73 -4.92 10.19
CA LYS A 335 20.31 -3.59 10.44
C LYS A 335 21.30 -3.15 9.36
N GLU A 336 22.24 -4.03 9.03
CA GLU A 336 23.28 -3.76 8.05
C GLU A 336 22.73 -3.95 6.62
N LYS A 337 22.59 -2.83 5.90
CA LYS A 337 21.99 -2.74 4.56
C LYS A 337 22.55 -3.75 3.56
N SER A 338 23.86 -3.99 3.61
CA SER A 338 24.56 -4.83 2.65
C SER A 338 24.18 -6.30 2.69
N TRP A 339 23.52 -6.76 3.76
CA TRP A 339 23.03 -8.13 3.90
C TRP A 339 21.57 -8.32 3.50
N ARG A 340 20.82 -7.24 3.26
CA ARG A 340 19.43 -7.35 2.82
C ARG A 340 19.38 -7.83 1.37
N ILE A 341 18.52 -8.80 1.09
CA ILE A 341 18.30 -9.26 -0.28
C ILE A 341 17.71 -8.13 -1.14
N SER A 342 18.12 -8.06 -2.40
CA SER A 342 17.54 -7.15 -3.39
C SER A 342 16.13 -7.56 -3.81
N ALA A 343 15.37 -6.66 -4.44
CA ALA A 343 14.05 -7.00 -5.00
C ALA A 343 14.11 -8.15 -6.02
N SER A 344 15.21 -8.26 -6.78
CA SER A 344 15.41 -9.36 -7.73
C SER A 344 15.68 -10.71 -7.04
N GLU A 345 16.34 -10.70 -5.88
CA GLU A 345 16.57 -11.89 -5.07
C GLU A 345 15.32 -12.27 -4.28
N ALA A 346 14.57 -11.28 -3.77
CA ALA A 346 13.28 -11.47 -3.11
C ALA A 346 12.30 -12.22 -4.02
N LEU A 347 12.14 -11.81 -5.28
CA LEU A 347 11.29 -12.51 -6.25
C LEU A 347 11.74 -13.94 -6.58
N LYS A 348 12.99 -14.29 -6.30
CA LYS A 348 13.53 -15.65 -6.46
C LYS A 348 13.52 -16.45 -5.16
N HIS A 349 13.17 -15.83 -4.04
CA HIS A 349 13.12 -16.49 -2.74
C HIS A 349 12.05 -17.59 -2.77
N PRO A 350 12.28 -18.76 -2.15
CA PRO A 350 11.31 -19.86 -2.15
C PRO A 350 9.89 -19.44 -1.73
N TRP A 351 9.78 -18.54 -0.75
CA TRP A 351 8.49 -17.99 -0.32
C TRP A 351 7.68 -17.37 -1.47
N LEU A 352 8.32 -16.59 -2.35
CA LEU A 352 7.65 -15.96 -3.49
C LEU A 352 7.67 -16.80 -4.77
N ALA A 353 8.56 -17.79 -4.89
CA ALA A 353 8.82 -18.48 -6.16
C ALA A 353 8.46 -19.98 -6.19
N ASP A 354 8.34 -20.65 -5.04
CA ASP A 354 8.11 -22.10 -5.02
C ASP A 354 6.62 -22.47 -5.22
N HIS A 355 6.31 -22.94 -6.43
CA HIS A 355 4.98 -23.45 -6.77
C HIS A 355 4.50 -24.61 -5.87
N LYS A 356 5.40 -25.42 -5.31
CA LYS A 356 5.01 -26.51 -4.41
C LYS A 356 4.51 -25.96 -3.07
N LEU A 357 5.19 -24.96 -2.53
CA LEU A 357 4.74 -24.22 -1.36
C LEU A 357 3.36 -23.59 -1.63
N HIS A 358 3.21 -22.86 -2.74
CA HIS A 358 1.94 -22.17 -3.06
C HIS A 358 0.78 -23.15 -3.24
N SER A 359 1.02 -24.30 -3.87
CA SER A 359 0.01 -25.36 -3.99
C SER A 359 -0.41 -25.90 -2.63
N ARG A 360 0.53 -26.06 -1.69
CA ARG A 360 0.26 -26.52 -0.32
C ARG A 360 -0.61 -25.51 0.44
N LEU A 361 -0.23 -24.24 0.41
CA LEU A 361 -0.97 -23.15 1.03
C LEU A 361 -2.39 -23.03 0.44
N SER A 362 -2.54 -23.17 -0.88
CA SER A 362 -3.85 -23.18 -1.53
C SER A 362 -4.74 -24.33 -1.04
N THR A 363 -4.20 -25.52 -0.80
CA THR A 363 -4.98 -26.66 -0.30
C THR A 363 -5.38 -26.51 1.17
N GLN A 364 -4.55 -25.86 1.99
CA GLN A 364 -4.88 -25.57 3.39
C GLN A 364 -6.08 -24.63 3.49
N ASN A 365 -6.15 -23.61 2.62
CA ASN A 365 -7.29 -22.68 2.54
C ASN A 365 -8.60 -23.37 2.11
N CYS A 366 -8.56 -24.32 1.18
CA CYS A 366 -9.78 -25.04 0.77
C CYS A 366 -10.32 -25.98 1.86
N CYS A 367 -9.46 -26.53 2.71
CA CYS A 367 -9.87 -27.40 3.82
C CYS A 367 -10.52 -26.62 4.97
N SER A 368 -10.15 -25.37 5.21
CA SER A 368 -10.82 -24.49 6.16
C SER A 368 -12.22 -24.10 5.69
N ASP A 369 -12.40 -23.75 4.41
CA ASP A 369 -13.69 -23.34 3.85
C ASP A 369 -14.72 -24.50 3.80
N ALA A 370 -14.26 -25.72 3.55
CA ALA A 370 -15.11 -26.92 3.51
C ALA A 370 -15.64 -27.34 4.90
N GLN A 371 -14.92 -27.02 5.99
CA GLN A 371 -15.38 -27.32 7.34
C GLN A 371 -16.49 -26.35 7.78
N ASP A 372 -16.45 -25.08 7.37
CA ASP A 372 -17.47 -24.09 7.75
C ASP A 372 -18.82 -24.28 7.04
N LEU A 373 -18.86 -24.88 5.85
CA LEU A 373 -20.12 -25.28 5.19
C LEU A 373 -20.76 -26.53 5.80
N ALA A 374 -20.02 -27.37 6.52
CA ALA A 374 -20.55 -28.56 7.16
C ALA A 374 -21.11 -28.31 8.58
N THR A 375 -20.90 -27.10 9.13
CA THR A 375 -21.33 -26.71 10.49
C THR A 375 -22.43 -25.64 10.54
N LYS A 376 -23.06 -25.30 9.40
CA LYS A 376 -24.26 -24.44 9.35
C LYS A 376 -25.53 -25.23 9.08
#